data_AF-A0A2T4IKR3-F1
#
_entry.id   AF-A0A2T4IKR3-F1
#
_cell.length_a   1.000
_cell.length_b   1.000
_cell.length_c   1.000
_cell.angle_alpha   90.00
_cell.angle_beta   90.00
_cell.angle_gamma   90.00
#
_symmetry.space_group_name_H-M   'P 1'
#
loop_
_entity.id
_entity.type
_entity.pdbx_description
1 polymer ?
#
loop_
_entity_poly.entity_id
_entity_poly.type
_entity_poly.pdbx_seq_one_letter_code
_entity_poly.pdbx_strand_id
1 'polypeptide(L)' 'MDLTEVMAINMRRLRHDQDLTQEELAARAELSMRYVGSIERARVSASVSVLGRLAKAFDVDPCELIRPPQ' A
#
# COMPACT_ATOMS: atom_id res chain seq x y z
N MET A 1 13.09 2.61 11.12
CA MET A 1 11.97 1.93 10.47
C MET A 1 12.51 1.08 9.35
N ASP A 2 12.00 -0.14 9.19
CA ASP A 2 12.30 -0.95 8.01
C ASP A 2 11.40 -0.55 6.81
N LEU A 3 11.68 -1.11 5.64
CA LEU A 3 10.92 -0.77 4.42
C LEU A 3 9.45 -1.24 4.48
N THR A 4 9.17 -2.30 5.24
CA THR A 4 7.80 -2.82 5.42
C THR A 4 6.98 -1.83 6.24
N GLU A 5 7.56 -1.25 7.29
CA GLU A 5 6.93 -0.21 8.11
C GLU A 5 6.68 1.07 7.32
N VAL A 6 7.66 1.52 6.52
CA VAL A 6 7.51 2.69 5.64
C VAL A 6 6.35 2.48 4.66
N MET A 7 6.31 1.32 4.01
CA MET A 7 5.25 0.97 3.07
C MET A 7 3.87 0.91 3.73
N ALA A 8 3.78 0.34 4.93
CA ALA A 8 2.52 0.27 5.67
C ALA A 8 1.95 1.68 5.97
N ILE A 9 2.81 2.61 6.39
CA ILE A 9 2.42 4.00 6.69
C ILE A 9 1.98 4.73 5.42
N ASN A 10 2.80 4.69 4.37
CA ASN A 10 2.50 5.38 3.11
C ASN A 10 1.25 4.84 2.44
N MET A 11 1.06 3.51 2.45
CA MET A 11 -0.14 2.90 1.89
C MET A 11 -1.40 3.35 2.63
N ARG A 12 -1.36 3.38 3.97
CA ARG A 12 -2.49 3.88 4.76
C ARG A 12 -2.76 5.36 4.50
N ARG A 13 -1.70 6.19 4.41
CA ARG A 13 -1.81 7.62 4.10
C ARG A 13 -2.47 7.84 2.73
N LEU A 14 -1.90 7.28 1.66
CA LEU A 14 -2.43 7.39 0.30
C LEU A 14 -3.88 6.90 0.20
N ARG A 15 -4.21 5.81 0.91
CA ARG A 15 -5.58 5.30 0.96
C ARG A 15 -6.56 6.32 1.56
N HIS A 16 -6.17 6.98 2.65
CA HIS A 16 -6.99 8.02 3.27
C HIS A 16 -7.04 9.30 2.43
N ASP A 17 -5.92 9.72 1.83
CA ASP A 17 -5.85 10.89 0.94
C ASP A 17 -6.76 10.76 -0.29
N GLN A 18 -7.09 9.52 -0.69
CA GLN A 18 -7.99 9.20 -1.81
C GLN A 18 -9.38 8.73 -1.36
N ASP A 19 -9.74 8.87 -0.08
CA ASP A 19 -11.03 8.43 0.49
C ASP A 19 -11.39 6.96 0.20
N LEU A 20 -10.39 6.08 0.11
CA LEU A 20 -10.59 4.66 -0.19
C LEU A 20 -10.77 3.83 1.08
N THR A 21 -11.65 2.85 1.04
CA THR A 21 -11.65 1.73 1.98
C THR A 21 -10.56 0.71 1.62
N GLN A 22 -10.22 -0.19 2.55
CA GLN A 22 -9.30 -1.29 2.25
C GLN A 22 -9.88 -2.25 1.20
N GLU A 23 -11.20 -2.39 1.15
CA GLU A 23 -11.89 -3.22 0.16
C GLU A 23 -11.80 -2.62 -1.25
N GLU A 24 -12.01 -1.31 -1.38
CA GLU A 24 -11.86 -0.61 -2.67
C GLU A 24 -10.41 -0.63 -3.17
N LEU A 25 -9.44 -0.39 -2.28
CA LEU A 25 -8.02 -0.51 -2.65
C LEU A 25 -7.67 -1.94 -3.09
N ALA A 26 -8.18 -2.94 -2.36
CA ALA A 26 -7.97 -4.33 -2.71
C ALA A 26 -8.54 -4.67 -4.08
N ALA A 27 -9.76 -4.22 -4.37
CA ALA A 27 -10.39 -4.39 -5.69
C ALA A 27 -9.57 -3.72 -6.80
N ARG A 28 -9.15 -2.45 -6.62
CA ARG A 28 -8.32 -1.72 -7.60
C ARG A 28 -6.96 -2.37 -7.85
N ALA A 29 -6.35 -2.93 -6.80
CA ALA A 29 -5.06 -3.59 -6.90
C ALA A 29 -5.17 -5.08 -7.30
N GLU A 30 -6.38 -5.62 -7.47
CA GLU A 30 -6.70 -7.04 -7.68
C GLU A 30 -6.20 -7.98 -6.54
N LEU A 31 -6.09 -7.43 -5.32
CA LEU A 31 -5.61 -8.14 -4.12
C LEU A 31 -6.78 -8.54 -3.22
N SER A 32 -6.53 -9.41 -2.23
CA SER A 32 -7.50 -9.63 -1.17
C SER A 32 -7.46 -8.49 -0.15
N MET A 33 -8.64 -8.09 0.35
CA MET A 33 -8.76 -7.10 1.43
C MET A 33 -7.96 -7.51 2.69
N ARG A 34 -7.96 -8.81 3.03
CA ARG A 34 -7.12 -9.37 4.12
C ARG A 34 -5.63 -9.12 3.90
N TYR A 35 -5.13 -9.25 2.67
CA TYR A 35 -3.72 -9.02 2.37
C TYR A 35 -3.38 -7.53 2.43
N VAL A 36 -4.22 -6.67 1.85
CA VAL A 36 -4.11 -5.20 1.98
C VAL A 36 -4.03 -4.78 3.45
N GLY A 37 -4.98 -5.24 4.28
CA GLY A 37 -4.97 -4.95 5.72
C GLY A 37 -3.79 -5.58 6.48
N SER A 38 -3.14 -6.61 5.94
CA SER A 38 -1.91 -7.17 6.52
C SER A 38 -0.68 -6.32 6.17
N ILE A 39 -0.63 -5.75 4.96
CA ILE A 39 0.40 -4.80 4.53
C ILE A 39 0.29 -3.51 5.34
N GLU A 40 -0.90 -2.91 5.50
CA GLU A 40 -1.08 -1.65 6.29
C GLU A 40 -0.73 -1.80 7.78
N ARG A 41 -0.62 -3.03 8.28
CA ARG A 41 -0.23 -3.33 9.66
C ARG A 41 1.21 -3.85 9.77
N ALA A 42 1.98 -3.79 8.68
CA ALA A 42 3.35 -4.32 8.58
C ALA A 42 3.48 -5.79 9.03
N ARG A 43 2.44 -6.61 8.83
CA ARG A 43 2.44 -8.03 9.23
C ARG A 43 3.04 -8.95 8.17
N VAL A 44 3.19 -8.46 6.95
CA VAL A 44 3.72 -9.19 5.79
C VAL A 44 4.54 -8.23 4.94
N SER A 45 5.60 -8.72 4.30
CA SER A 45 6.29 -7.98 3.25
C SER A 45 5.58 -8.18 1.91
N ALA A 46 5.35 -7.08 1.20
CA ALA A 46 4.86 -7.11 -0.17
C ALA A 46 6.00 -7.45 -1.14
N SER A 47 5.69 -8.21 -2.19
CA SER A 47 6.64 -8.41 -3.29
C SER A 47 6.73 -7.15 -4.14
N VAL A 48 7.81 -7.03 -4.95
CA VAL A 48 7.97 -5.94 -5.92
C VAL A 48 6.81 -5.89 -6.93
N SER A 49 6.25 -7.05 -7.31
CA SER A 49 5.07 -7.10 -8.18
C SER A 49 3.83 -6.52 -7.50
N VAL A 50 3.64 -6.75 -6.20
CA VAL A 50 2.55 -6.17 -5.41
C VAL A 50 2.74 -4.66 -5.25
N LEU A 51 3.98 -4.20 -5.02
CA LEU A 51 4.33 -2.78 -5.01
C LEU A 51 3.88 -2.08 -6.30
N GLY A 52 4.21 -2.65 -7.46
CA GLY A 52 3.79 -2.09 -8.76
C GLY A 52 2.27 -2.07 -8.97
N ARG A 53 1.55 -3.07 -8.46
CA ARG A 53 0.07 -3.11 -8.53
C ARG A 53 -0.56 -2.05 -7.64
N LEU A 54 -0.05 -1.87 -6.43
CA LEU A 54 -0.52 -0.84 -5.51
C LEU A 54 -0.22 0.56 -6.05
N ALA A 55 0.98 0.78 -6.60
CA ALA A 55 1.34 2.06 -7.23
C ALA A 55 0.37 2.42 -8.36
N LYS A 56 0.01 1.47 -9.22
CA LYS A 56 -1.02 1.64 -10.26
C LYS A 56 -2.40 1.89 -9.67
N ALA A 57 -2.79 1.16 -8.63
CA ALA A 57 -4.11 1.32 -7.98
C ALA A 57 -4.30 2.69 -7.32
N PHE A 58 -3.20 3.29 -6.86
CA PHE A 58 -3.15 4.65 -6.32
C PHE A 58 -2.85 5.73 -7.37
N ASP A 59 -2.48 5.37 -8.60
CA ASP A 59 -1.99 6.30 -9.62
C ASP A 59 -0.81 7.17 -9.15
N VAL A 60 0.21 6.52 -8.57
CA VAL A 60 1.43 7.18 -8.05
C VAL A 60 2.70 6.46 -8.52
N ASP A 61 3.85 7.15 -8.41
CA ASP A 61 5.15 6.52 -8.55
C ASP A 61 5.36 5.48 -7.41
N PRO A 62 5.86 4.26 -7.69
CA PRO A 62 6.08 3.23 -6.66
C PRO A 62 7.03 3.70 -5.54
N CYS A 63 7.91 4.66 -5.79
CA CYS A 63 8.76 5.25 -4.75
C CYS A 63 7.95 5.96 -3.66
N GLU A 64 6.76 6.49 -3.97
CA GLU A 64 5.89 7.13 -2.96
C GLU A 64 5.40 6.14 -1.90
N LEU A 65 5.40 4.84 -2.19
CA LEU A 65 5.09 3.79 -1.22
C LEU A 65 6.29 3.45 -0.34
N ILE A 66 7.53 3.58 -0.80
CA ILE A 66 8.73 3.10 -0.08
C ILE A 66 9.69 4.19 0.39
N ARG A 67 9.42 5.47 0.06
CA ARG A 67 10.17 6.61 0.58
C ARG A 67 9.78 6.85 2.04
N PRO A 68 10.73 6.98 2.98
CA PRO A 68 10.43 7.38 4.34
C PRO A 68 9.62 8.68 4.37
N PRO A 69 8.53 8.77 5.15
CA PRO A 69 7.82 10.03 5.35
C PRO A 69 8.77 11.06 5.97
N GLN A 70 8.67 12.32 5.53
CA GLN A 70 9.37 13.43 6.18
C GLN A 70 8.75 13.74 7.54
#